data_AF-A0A2V9ZUX6-F1
#
_entry.id   AF-A0A2V9ZUX6-F1
#
_cell.length_a   1.000
_cell.length_b   1.000
_cell.length_c   1.000
_cell.angle_alpha   90.00
_cell.angle_beta   90.00
_cell.angle_gamma   90.00
#
_symmetry.space_group_name_H-M   'P 1'
#
loop_
_entity.id
_entity.type
_entity.pdbx_description
1 polymer ?
#
loop_
_entity_poly.entity_id
_entity_poly.type
_entity_poly.pdbx_seq_one_letter_code
_entity_poly.pdbx_strand_id
1 'polypeptide(L)'
;SYVWRSTDHGESFHLVPGNLSPYGKPNVTCVGGGDSALAVDTANRLYFVDLQGLTDVSNSVSSDQGAVWLSTCNAANDVGVDRPWIATFGDPQNGGALYQTVDQIGQCIGACE
;
A
#
# COMPACT_ATOMS: atom_id res chain seq x y z
N SER A 1 -6.78 2.41 -7.50
CA SER A 1 -7.17 1.52 -6.38
C SER A 1 -8.12 2.23 -5.44
N TYR A 2 -8.85 1.50 -4.59
CA TYR A 2 -9.79 2.06 -3.62
C TYR A 2 -9.54 1.51 -2.21
N VAL A 3 -9.63 2.34 -1.17
CA VAL A 3 -9.53 1.92 0.23
C VAL A 3 -10.86 2.15 0.94
N TRP A 4 -11.43 1.05 1.45
CA TRP A 4 -12.69 1.03 2.16
C TRP A 4 -12.50 0.47 3.56
N ARG A 5 -13.32 0.94 4.51
CA ARG A 5 -13.27 0.53 5.91
C ARG A 5 -14.67 0.24 6.42
N SER A 6 -14.77 -0.81 7.22
CA SER A 6 -15.92 -1.09 8.09
C SER A 6 -15.63 -0.64 9.52
N THR A 7 -16.66 -0.13 10.19
CA THR A 7 -16.67 0.17 11.62
C THR A 7 -17.76 -0.61 12.37
N ASP A 8 -18.45 -1.49 11.67
CA ASP A 8 -19.62 -2.26 12.11
C ASP A 8 -19.39 -3.76 11.89
N HIS A 9 -18.19 -4.23 12.22
CA HIS A 9 -17.82 -5.66 12.16
C HIS A 9 -18.00 -6.32 10.77
N GLY A 10 -17.87 -5.53 9.71
CA GLY A 10 -17.95 -6.00 8.32
C GLY A 10 -19.34 -5.98 7.72
N GLU A 11 -20.34 -5.40 8.40
CA GLU A 11 -21.70 -5.27 7.86
C GLU A 11 -21.77 -4.25 6.72
N SER A 12 -21.08 -3.11 6.85
CA SER A 12 -20.98 -2.11 5.80
C SER A 12 -19.57 -1.55 5.67
N PHE A 13 -19.28 -1.03 4.47
CA PHE A 13 -17.99 -0.46 4.14
C PHE A 13 -18.19 0.93 3.54
N HIS A 14 -17.42 1.89 4.06
CA HIS A 14 -17.39 3.26 3.59
C HIS A 14 -15.98 3.64 3.14
N LEU A 15 -15.86 4.59 2.22
CA LEU A 15 -14.55 5.13 1.83
C LEU A 15 -13.85 5.66 3.07
N VAL A 16 -12.54 5.41 3.17
CA VAL A 16 -11.76 5.99 4.27
C VAL A 16 -11.83 7.52 4.19
N PRO A 17 -11.92 8.22 5.35
CA PRO A 17 -12.25 9.65 5.37
C PRO A 17 -11.30 10.57 4.57
N GLY A 18 -10.04 10.17 4.39
CA GLY A 18 -9.04 10.93 3.64
C GLY A 18 -9.19 10.85 2.11
N ASN A 19 -10.18 10.11 1.60
CA ASN A 19 -10.40 9.95 0.17
C ASN A 19 -11.58 10.81 -0.29
N LEU A 20 -11.33 11.73 -1.23
CA LEU A 20 -12.37 12.53 -1.88
C LEU A 20 -12.86 11.82 -3.13
N SER A 21 -14.17 11.54 -3.22
CA SER A 21 -14.78 11.10 -4.48
C SER A 21 -14.46 12.10 -5.62
N PRO A 22 -14.11 11.63 -6.84
CA PRO A 22 -14.15 10.25 -7.32
C PRO A 22 -12.91 9.40 -6.98
N TYR A 23 -11.93 9.97 -6.29
CA TYR A 23 -10.67 9.31 -5.98
C TYR A 23 -10.85 8.27 -4.89
N GLY A 24 -10.43 7.05 -5.21
CA GLY A 24 -10.65 5.87 -4.38
C GLY A 24 -9.62 5.61 -3.30
N LYS A 25 -8.41 6.10 -3.52
CA LYS A 25 -7.22 5.91 -2.69
C LYS A 25 -6.72 7.28 -2.20
N PRO A 26 -5.83 7.32 -1.19
CA PRO A 26 -5.28 8.58 -0.71
C PRO A 26 -4.69 9.38 -1.86
N ASN A 27 -5.12 10.64 -2.04
CA ASN A 27 -4.72 11.44 -3.21
C ASN A 27 -3.22 11.79 -3.24
N VAL A 28 -2.54 11.59 -2.11
CA VAL A 28 -1.08 11.73 -1.97
C VAL A 28 -0.31 10.50 -2.48
N THR A 29 -1.00 9.39 -2.77
CA THR A 29 -0.37 8.24 -3.46
C THR A 29 -0.03 8.61 -4.89
N CYS A 30 0.98 7.94 -5.42
CA CYS A 30 1.51 8.25 -6.75
C CYS A 30 0.56 7.70 -7.83
N VAL A 31 0.68 8.24 -9.04
CA VAL A 31 -0.16 7.80 -10.17
C VAL A 31 0.07 6.32 -10.41
N GLY A 32 -1.02 5.55 -10.44
CA GLY A 32 -0.95 4.11 -10.45
C GLY A 32 -2.21 3.44 -9.93
N GLY A 33 -2.14 2.13 -9.79
CA GLY A 33 -3.19 1.26 -9.33
C GLY A 33 -3.07 -0.12 -9.97
N GLY A 34 -4.16 -0.89 -9.88
CA GLY A 34 -4.24 -2.24 -10.43
C GLY A 34 -3.99 -3.24 -9.32
N ASP A 35 -2.75 -3.25 -8.82
CA ASP A 35 -2.35 -4.09 -7.69
C ASP A 35 -1.99 -3.24 -6.46
N SER A 36 -2.56 -3.62 -5.32
CA SER A 36 -2.35 -2.95 -4.04
C SER A 36 -2.32 -3.95 -2.90
N ALA A 37 -1.68 -3.58 -1.80
CA ALA A 37 -1.80 -4.30 -0.54
C ALA A 37 -1.99 -3.33 0.64
N LEU A 38 -2.61 -3.85 1.71
CA LEU A 38 -2.86 -3.14 2.95
C LEU A 38 -2.33 -3.98 4.11
N ALA A 39 -1.74 -3.30 5.09
CA ALA A 39 -1.35 -3.89 6.36
C ALA A 39 -1.69 -2.94 7.51
N VAL A 40 -1.90 -3.50 8.70
CA VAL A 40 -2.13 -2.74 9.93
C VAL A 40 -1.09 -3.17 10.95
N ASP A 41 -0.44 -2.21 11.60
CA ASP A 41 0.56 -2.50 12.63
C ASP A 41 -0.06 -2.65 14.03
N THR A 42 0.77 -2.98 15.03
CA THR A 42 0.31 -3.15 16.42
C THR A 42 -0.10 -1.82 17.09
N ALA A 43 0.22 -0.68 16.48
CA ALA A 43 -0.19 0.65 16.94
C ALA A 43 -1.44 1.16 16.17
N ASN A 44 -2.09 0.28 15.40
CA ASN A 44 -3.29 0.56 14.61
C ASN A 44 -3.08 1.62 13.51
N ARG A 45 -1.87 1.69 12.94
CA ARG A 45 -1.57 2.52 11.78
C ARG A 45 -1.75 1.71 10.50
N LEU A 46 -2.28 2.37 9.48
CA LEU A 46 -2.57 1.77 8.18
C LEU A 46 -1.38 1.97 7.25
N TYR A 47 -0.94 0.90 6.60
CA TYR A 47 0.05 0.92 5.54
C TYR A 47 -0.62 0.50 4.25
N PHE A 48 -0.41 1.28 3.19
CA PHE A 48 -0.97 1.03 1.87
C PHE A 48 0.15 1.10 0.85
N VAL A 49 0.24 0.06 0.03
CA VAL A 49 1.14 0.00 -1.12
C VAL A 49 0.31 -0.07 -2.40
N ASP A 50 0.72 0.65 -3.44
CA ASP A 50 0.02 0.66 -4.73
C ASP A 50 1.00 0.70 -5.90
N LEU A 51 0.76 -0.14 -6.89
CA LEU A 51 1.58 -0.27 -8.09
C LEU A 51 1.53 0.99 -8.96
N GLN A 52 2.65 1.38 -9.56
CA GLN A 52 2.77 2.55 -10.45
C GLN A 52 2.96 2.11 -11.90
N GLY A 53 1.96 1.43 -12.47
CA GLY A 53 1.96 1.06 -13.89
C GLY A 53 3.18 0.25 -14.32
N LEU A 54 3.55 -0.76 -13.52
CA LEU A 54 4.68 -1.66 -13.75
C LEU A 54 6.07 -0.99 -13.68
N THR A 55 6.18 0.22 -13.10
CA THR A 55 7.47 0.92 -12.97
C THR A 55 8.06 0.83 -11.57
N ASP A 56 7.29 1.15 -10.54
CA ASP A 56 7.67 1.14 -9.12
C ASP A 56 6.38 0.94 -8.29
N VAL A 57 6.45 1.09 -6.97
CA VAL A 57 5.32 1.06 -6.04
C VAL A 57 5.37 2.26 -5.10
N SER A 58 4.21 2.79 -4.77
CA SER A 58 4.09 3.84 -3.74
C SER A 58 3.87 3.19 -2.39
N ASN A 59 4.51 3.71 -1.34
CA ASN A 59 4.20 3.34 0.04
C ASN A 59 3.61 4.52 0.79
N SER A 60 2.50 4.27 1.49
CA SER A 60 1.76 5.26 2.23
C SER A 60 1.45 4.77 3.65
N VAL A 61 1.51 5.67 4.63
CA VAL A 61 1.14 5.39 6.01
C VAL A 61 0.15 6.42 6.55
N SER A 62 -0.82 5.96 7.33
CA SER A 62 -1.76 6.81 8.08
C SER A 62 -1.81 6.39 9.54
N SER A 63 -1.66 7.36 10.44
CA SER A 63 -1.76 7.18 11.90
C SER A 63 -3.11 7.59 12.48
N ASP A 64 -4.03 8.07 11.64
CA ASP A 64 -5.34 8.60 12.03
C ASP A 64 -6.49 7.88 11.32
N GLN A 65 -6.29 6.57 11.10
CA GLN A 65 -7.29 5.66 10.52
C GLN A 65 -7.75 6.04 9.11
N GLY A 66 -6.83 6.60 8.33
CA GLY A 66 -6.99 6.89 6.91
C GLY A 66 -7.47 8.30 6.58
N ALA A 67 -7.44 9.24 7.53
CA ALA A 67 -7.81 10.63 7.29
C ALA A 67 -6.66 11.43 6.65
N VAL A 68 -5.43 11.25 7.12
CA VAL A 68 -4.21 11.84 6.57
C VAL A 68 -3.19 10.75 6.28
N TRP A 69 -2.46 10.94 5.18
CA TRP A 69 -1.47 9.99 4.69
C TRP A 69 -0.16 10.68 4.38
N LEU A 70 0.95 10.04 4.74
CA LEU A 70 2.30 10.35 4.27
C LEU A 70 2.69 9.31 3.23
N SER A 71 3.26 9.73 2.09
CA SER A 71 3.54 8.84 0.97
C SER A 71 4.92 9.06 0.35
N THR A 72 5.47 8.00 -0.24
CA THR A 72 6.64 8.03 -1.13
C THR A 72 6.33 7.29 -2.44
N CYS A 73 7.03 7.63 -3.53
CA CYS A 73 6.80 7.09 -4.88
C CYS A 73 7.87 6.09 -5.36
N ASN A 74 8.89 5.82 -4.57
CA ASN A 74 10.01 4.96 -4.97
C ASN A 74 10.31 3.98 -3.85
N ALA A 75 9.32 3.13 -3.57
CA ALA A 75 9.37 2.24 -2.42
C ALA A 75 9.89 0.83 -2.76
N ALA A 76 10.05 0.49 -4.04
CA ALA A 76 10.86 -0.66 -4.43
C ALA A 76 12.34 -0.26 -4.53
N ASN A 77 13.22 -1.26 -4.36
CA ASN A 77 14.67 -1.08 -4.56
C ASN A 77 15.08 -1.18 -6.04
N ASP A 78 14.12 -1.34 -6.94
CA ASP A 78 14.33 -1.55 -8.37
C ASP A 78 13.14 -1.01 -9.17
N VAL A 79 13.34 -0.86 -10.47
CA VAL A 79 12.29 -0.50 -11.43
C VAL A 79 11.79 -1.73 -12.19
N GLY A 80 10.60 -1.65 -12.78
CA GLY A 80 10.04 -2.77 -13.51
C GLY A 80 9.46 -3.82 -12.56
N VAL A 81 8.68 -3.39 -11.57
CA VAL A 81 8.12 -4.26 -10.54
C VAL A 81 6.62 -4.44 -10.72
N ASP A 82 6.08 -5.51 -10.16
CA ASP A 82 4.66 -5.88 -10.20
C ASP A 82 4.21 -6.48 -8.86
N ARG A 83 2.88 -6.55 -8.65
CA ARG A 83 2.22 -7.19 -7.50
C ARG A 83 2.90 -6.93 -6.14
N PRO A 84 2.77 -5.72 -5.57
CA PRO A 84 3.30 -5.48 -4.23
C PRO A 84 2.53 -6.25 -3.15
N TRP A 85 3.27 -6.85 -2.22
CA TRP A 85 2.75 -7.38 -0.95
C TRP A 85 3.50 -6.77 0.22
N ILE A 86 2.77 -6.43 1.28
CA ILE A 86 3.33 -5.88 2.51
C ILE A 86 2.85 -6.63 3.75
N ALA A 87 3.71 -6.68 4.77
CA ALA A 87 3.38 -7.19 6.10
C ALA A 87 4.08 -6.36 7.17
N THR A 88 3.40 -6.15 8.29
CA THR A 88 3.94 -5.43 9.46
C THR A 88 4.45 -6.42 10.50
N PHE A 89 5.57 -6.08 11.14
CA PHE A 89 6.06 -6.73 12.35
C PHE A 89 6.16 -5.68 13.46
N GLY A 90 5.36 -5.82 14.51
CA GLY A 90 5.28 -4.83 15.59
C GLY A 90 4.83 -3.46 15.07
N ASP A 91 5.48 -2.41 15.55
CA ASP A 91 5.29 -1.02 15.14
C ASP A 91 6.50 -0.56 14.28
N PRO A 92 6.36 -0.40 12.95
CA PRO A 92 7.47 0.00 12.07
C PRO A 92 8.10 1.38 12.35
N GLN A 93 7.49 2.23 13.16
CA GLN A 93 8.03 3.54 13.58
C GLN A 93 8.58 3.49 15.03
N ASN A 94 8.48 2.35 15.71
CA ASN A 94 8.94 2.16 17.08
C ASN A 94 9.60 0.78 17.27
N GLY A 95 10.61 0.50 16.45
CA GLY A 95 11.47 -0.70 16.58
C GLY A 95 10.95 -1.97 15.89
N GLY A 96 9.80 -1.91 15.23
CA GLY A 96 9.29 -2.94 14.33
C GLY A 96 9.77 -2.77 12.89
N ALA A 97 9.10 -3.43 11.94
CA ALA A 97 9.44 -3.38 10.51
C ALA A 97 8.20 -3.49 9.60
N LEU A 98 8.27 -2.83 8.44
CA LEU A 98 7.38 -3.09 7.30
C LEU A 98 8.17 -3.92 6.28
N TYR A 99 7.77 -5.17 6.09
CA TYR A 99 8.31 -6.03 5.05
C TYR A 99 7.53 -5.81 3.77
N GLN A 100 8.25 -5.66 2.66
CA GLN A 100 7.67 -5.55 1.34
C GLN A 100 8.36 -6.54 0.40
N THR A 101 7.54 -7.18 -0.43
CA THR A 101 8.02 -7.93 -1.58
C THR A 101 7.23 -7.50 -2.81
N VAL A 102 7.89 -7.56 -3.95
CA VAL A 102 7.35 -7.27 -5.26
C VAL A 102 7.80 -8.37 -6.19
N ASP A 103 7.01 -8.59 -7.23
CA ASP A 103 7.44 -9.34 -8.39
C ASP A 103 8.25 -8.43 -9.34
N GLN A 104 9.11 -9.02 -10.17
CA GLN A 104 9.85 -8.31 -11.22
C GLN A 104 9.16 -8.61 -12.55
N ILE A 105 8.85 -7.60 -13.36
CA ILE A 105 8.15 -7.83 -14.65
C ILE A 105 8.99 -8.63 -15.65
N GLY A 106 10.32 -8.58 -15.49
CA GLY A 106 11.27 -9.40 -16.22
C GLY A 106 11.33 -10.84 -15.69
N GLN A 107 10.20 -11.51 -15.45
CA GLN A 107 10.21 -12.89 -15.02
C GLN A 107 10.73 -13.79 -16.16
N CYS A 108 11.78 -14.55 -15.91
CA CYS A 108 12.18 -15.60 -16.82
C CYS A 108 11.11 -16.71 -16.80
N ILE A 109 10.64 -17.15 -17.97
CA ILE A 109 9.80 -18.36 -18.11
C ILE A 109 10.69 -19.62 -18.00
N GLY A 110 11.67 -19.62 -17.10
CA GLY A 110 12.76 -20.60 -16.99
C GLY A 110 13.72 -20.28 -15.84
N ALA A 111 14.86 -20.98 -15.74
CA ALA A 111 15.85 -20.73 -14.70
C ALA A 111 16.49 -19.36 -14.89
N CYS A 112 16.33 -18.47 -13.90
CA CYS A 112 17.12 -17.25 -13.80
C CYS A 112 18.55 -17.64 -13.39
N GLU A 113 19.56 -17.21 -14.15
CA GLU A 113 20.96 -17.22 -13.72
C GLU A 113 21.23 -16.09 -12.72
#